data_AF-L8PNM5-F1
#
_entry.id   AF-L8PNM5-F1
#
_cell.length_a   1.000
_cell.length_b   1.000
_cell.length_c   1.000
_cell.angle_alpha   90.00
_cell.angle_beta   90.00
_cell.angle_gamma   90.00
#
_symmetry.space_group_name_H-M   'P 1'
#
loop_
_entity.id
_entity.type
_entity.pdbx_description
1 polymer ?
#
loop_
_entity_poly.entity_id
_entity_poly.type
_entity_poly.pdbx_seq_one_letter_code
_entity_poly.pdbx_strand_id
1 'polypeptide(L)'
;MVTDKRPGEASHSAEEPRFFLRVGLLDWLGNTAEDANEESPDGYDTDIEAFRVLRPTLFDAIQPFIADREPEIRRAALAAVLPLLTSPELAHHVEALRKDVRALAADCSPYRRRAIDTLAGWGEDVTLFQQDTDMSADTHVYAEGYADDPPF
;
A
#
# COMPACT_ATOMS: atom_id res chain seq x y z
N MET A 1 27.20 -5.52 -50.51
CA MET A 1 27.83 -4.97 -49.29
C MET A 1 26.68 -4.59 -48.37
N VAL A 2 26.36 -5.45 -47.41
CA VAL A 2 25.24 -5.29 -46.47
C VAL A 2 25.86 -4.94 -45.12
N THR A 3 25.76 -3.67 -44.70
CA THR A 3 25.97 -3.25 -43.31
C THR A 3 24.72 -3.67 -42.52
N ASP A 4 24.78 -4.75 -41.76
CA ASP A 4 25.26 -4.87 -40.38
C ASP A 4 24.35 -4.15 -39.35
N LYS A 5 24.09 -4.90 -38.29
CA LYS A 5 23.05 -4.86 -37.28
C LYS A 5 23.02 -3.54 -36.50
N ARG A 6 21.82 -3.11 -36.11
CA ARG A 6 21.64 -2.26 -34.92
C ARG A 6 21.76 -3.14 -33.67
N PRO A 7 22.70 -2.86 -32.74
CA PRO A 7 22.72 -3.46 -31.42
C PRO A 7 22.06 -2.48 -30.43
N GLY A 8 21.03 -2.94 -29.74
CA GLY A 8 20.40 -2.19 -28.66
C GLY A 8 18.91 -2.48 -28.61
N GLU A 9 18.37 -2.52 -27.40
CA GLU A 9 16.94 -2.71 -27.09
C GLU A 9 16.45 -4.16 -27.10
N ALA A 10 16.99 -4.97 -26.19
CA ALA A 10 16.23 -6.09 -25.65
C ALA A 10 16.72 -6.46 -24.23
N SER A 11 16.55 -5.58 -23.24
CA SER A 11 16.74 -5.97 -21.82
C SER A 11 15.79 -5.37 -20.78
N HIS A 12 14.79 -4.55 -21.13
CA HIS A 12 13.87 -3.98 -20.11
C HIS A 12 12.51 -4.69 -19.97
N SER A 13 12.17 -5.63 -20.87
CA SER A 13 10.80 -6.15 -20.97
C SER A 13 10.45 -7.30 -20.00
N ALA A 14 11.41 -7.91 -19.28
CA ALA A 14 11.13 -9.08 -18.44
C ALA A 14 11.03 -8.77 -16.94
N GLU A 15 11.65 -7.68 -16.47
CA GLU A 15 11.56 -7.23 -15.08
C GLU A 15 10.28 -6.44 -14.83
N GLU A 16 9.86 -5.58 -15.77
CA GLU A 16 8.61 -4.80 -15.67
C GLU A 16 7.35 -5.67 -15.45
N PRO A 17 7.09 -6.75 -16.22
CA PRO A 17 5.90 -7.58 -15.99
C PRO A 17 5.92 -8.32 -14.65
N ARG A 18 7.11 -8.73 -14.19
CA ARG A 18 7.27 -9.42 -12.88
C ARG A 18 7.11 -8.44 -11.72
N PHE A 19 7.56 -7.21 -11.90
CA PHE A 19 7.37 -6.11 -10.96
C PHE A 19 5.87 -5.83 -10.75
N PHE A 20 5.11 -5.63 -11.83
CA PHE A 20 3.67 -5.40 -11.74
C PHE A 20 2.91 -6.57 -11.10
N LEU A 21 3.31 -7.81 -11.39
CA LEU A 21 2.70 -8.98 -10.77
C LEU A 21 2.93 -9.02 -9.25
N ARG A 22 4.14 -8.70 -8.79
CA ARG A 22 4.45 -8.68 -7.35
C ARG A 22 3.64 -7.61 -6.62
N VAL A 23 3.62 -6.39 -7.15
CA VAL A 23 2.83 -5.30 -6.57
C VAL A 23 1.35 -5.68 -6.52
N GLY A 24 0.78 -6.15 -7.62
CA GLY A 24 -0.63 -6.56 -7.67
C GLY A 24 -0.99 -7.70 -6.71
N LEU A 25 -0.08 -8.68 -6.52
CA LEU A 25 -0.29 -9.76 -5.54
C LEU A 25 -0.20 -9.26 -4.10
N LEU A 26 0.72 -8.34 -3.80
CA LEU A 26 0.85 -7.74 -2.48
C LEU A 26 -0.37 -6.87 -2.15
N ASP A 27 -0.86 -6.09 -3.12
CA ASP A 27 -2.09 -5.31 -2.98
C ASP A 27 -3.30 -6.20 -2.71
N TRP A 28 -3.47 -7.25 -3.52
CA TRP A 28 -4.54 -8.22 -3.34
C TRP A 28 -4.49 -8.85 -1.95
N LEU A 29 -3.30 -9.26 -1.49
CA LEU A 29 -3.11 -9.89 -0.19
C LEU A 29 -3.39 -8.93 0.97
N GLY A 30 -2.94 -7.68 0.86
CA GLY A 30 -3.24 -6.64 1.84
C GLY A 30 -4.72 -6.35 1.94
N ASN A 31 -5.42 -6.22 0.82
CA ASN A 31 -6.87 -6.01 0.79
C ASN A 31 -7.62 -7.21 1.39
N THR A 32 -7.24 -8.43 1.00
CA THR A 32 -7.86 -9.66 1.55
C THR A 32 -7.66 -9.76 3.07
N ALA A 33 -6.49 -9.37 3.57
CA ALA A 33 -6.21 -9.35 4.99
C ALA A 33 -7.01 -8.29 5.75
N GLU A 34 -7.24 -7.13 5.13
CA GLU A 34 -8.11 -6.07 5.65
C GLU A 34 -9.56 -6.55 5.71
N ASP A 35 -10.08 -7.14 4.63
CA ASP A 35 -11.43 -7.73 4.59
C ASP A 35 -11.60 -8.81 5.69
N ALA A 36 -10.57 -9.63 5.92
CA ALA A 36 -10.60 -10.66 6.97
C ALA A 36 -10.49 -10.10 8.41
N ASN A 37 -10.17 -8.82 8.58
CA ASN A 37 -10.23 -8.14 9.88
C ASN A 37 -11.62 -7.60 10.20
N GLU A 38 -12.45 -7.37 9.19
CA GLU A 38 -13.81 -6.87 9.37
C GLU A 38 -14.74 -7.99 9.88
N GLU A 39 -15.81 -7.60 10.57
CA GLU A 39 -16.84 -8.53 11.04
C GLU A 39 -17.75 -8.90 9.86
N SER A 40 -17.86 -10.20 9.55
CA SER A 40 -18.70 -10.65 8.45
C SER A 40 -20.15 -10.74 8.89
N PRO A 41 -21.10 -10.11 8.18
CA PRO A 41 -22.51 -10.25 8.50
C PRO A 41 -23.07 -11.64 8.18
N ASP A 42 -22.45 -12.46 7.31
CA ASP A 42 -23.02 -13.73 6.83
C ASP A 42 -21.99 -14.80 6.41
N GLY A 43 -22.07 -16.00 6.98
CA GLY A 43 -21.69 -17.28 6.33
C GLY A 43 -20.22 -17.57 5.98
N TYR A 44 -19.32 -16.60 6.06
CA TYR A 44 -17.90 -16.73 5.70
C TYR A 44 -16.96 -16.91 6.90
N ASP A 45 -17.50 -17.09 8.11
CA ASP A 45 -16.70 -17.21 9.34
C ASP A 45 -15.61 -18.28 9.23
N THR A 46 -15.91 -19.42 8.63
CA THR A 46 -14.92 -20.51 8.48
C THR A 46 -13.76 -20.12 7.58
N ASP A 47 -14.02 -19.43 6.46
CA ASP A 47 -12.99 -19.02 5.51
C ASP A 47 -12.14 -17.87 6.08
N ILE A 48 -12.78 -16.94 6.80
CA ILE A 48 -12.09 -15.84 7.51
C ILE A 48 -11.19 -16.39 8.60
N GLU A 49 -11.67 -17.34 9.41
CA GLU A 49 -10.85 -18.01 10.42
C GLU A 49 -9.71 -18.82 9.79
N ALA A 50 -9.95 -19.50 8.67
CA ALA A 50 -8.88 -20.19 7.94
C ALA A 50 -7.81 -19.20 7.43
N PHE A 51 -8.21 -18.03 6.94
CA PHE A 51 -7.26 -16.98 6.56
C PHE A 51 -6.48 -16.44 7.78
N ARG A 52 -7.16 -16.21 8.90
CA ARG A 52 -6.54 -15.73 10.16
C ARG A 52 -5.43 -16.67 10.64
N VAL A 53 -5.65 -17.98 10.56
CA VAL A 53 -4.64 -19.01 10.88
C VAL A 53 -3.40 -18.91 9.97
N LEU A 54 -3.56 -18.45 8.72
CA LEU A 54 -2.44 -18.32 7.78
C LEU A 54 -1.62 -17.04 7.97
N ARG A 55 -2.05 -16.09 8.80
CA ARG A 55 -1.39 -14.78 8.94
C ARG A 55 0.11 -14.85 9.23
N PRO A 56 0.62 -15.70 10.13
CA PRO A 56 2.06 -15.81 10.34
C PRO A 56 2.80 -16.31 9.09
N THR A 57 2.24 -17.31 8.41
CA THR A 57 2.82 -17.86 7.16
C THR A 57 2.84 -16.79 6.06
N LEU A 58 1.78 -15.99 5.95
CA LEU A 58 1.69 -14.90 4.99
C LEU A 58 2.68 -13.78 5.32
N PHE A 59 2.82 -13.44 6.61
CA PHE A 59 3.81 -12.47 7.05
C PHE A 59 5.23 -12.91 6.68
N ASP A 60 5.60 -14.16 6.98
CA ASP A 60 6.90 -14.72 6.63
C ASP A 60 7.16 -14.70 5.12
N ALA A 61 6.12 -14.93 4.31
CA ALA A 61 6.23 -14.87 2.86
C ALA A 61 6.42 -13.44 2.32
N ILE A 62 5.80 -12.44 2.96
CA ILE A 62 5.92 -11.02 2.56
C ILE A 62 7.22 -10.38 3.08
N GLN A 63 7.72 -10.80 4.24
CA GLN A 63 8.82 -10.18 4.97
C GLN A 63 10.08 -9.87 4.12
N PRO A 64 10.52 -10.74 3.17
CA PRO A 64 11.65 -10.43 2.30
C PRO A 64 11.44 -9.20 1.39
N PHE A 65 10.19 -8.89 1.04
CA PHE A 65 9.84 -7.79 0.13
C PHE A 65 9.82 -6.43 0.83
N ILE A 66 9.77 -6.38 2.18
CA ILE A 66 9.85 -5.13 2.95
C ILE A 66 11.23 -4.47 2.80
N ALA A 67 12.25 -5.23 2.43
CA ALA A 67 13.59 -4.72 2.13
C ALA A 67 13.93 -4.78 0.63
N ASP A 68 12.93 -4.92 -0.25
CA ASP A 68 13.16 -4.98 -1.69
C ASP A 68 13.83 -3.69 -2.21
N ARG A 69 14.68 -3.84 -3.22
CA ARG A 69 15.38 -2.73 -3.87
C ARG A 69 14.41 -1.84 -4.61
N GLU A 70 13.37 -2.44 -5.19
CA GLU A 70 12.33 -1.72 -5.92
C GLU A 70 11.39 -1.02 -4.93
N PRO A 71 11.35 0.33 -4.90
CA PRO A 71 10.55 1.08 -3.93
C PRO A 71 9.06 0.73 -3.95
N GLU A 72 8.50 0.48 -5.12
CA GLU A 72 7.09 0.13 -5.26
C GLU A 72 6.77 -1.25 -4.66
N ILE A 73 7.64 -2.25 -4.85
CA ILE A 73 7.49 -3.56 -4.18
C ILE A 73 7.58 -3.39 -2.66
N ARG A 74 8.55 -2.60 -2.19
CA ARG A 74 8.74 -2.35 -0.77
C ARG A 74 7.53 -1.68 -0.12
N ARG A 75 6.96 -0.67 -0.78
CA ARG A 75 5.75 0.03 -0.32
C ARG A 75 4.55 -0.91 -0.28
N ALA A 76 4.31 -1.66 -1.36
CA ALA A 76 3.23 -2.65 -1.43
C ALA A 76 3.37 -3.73 -0.35
N ALA A 77 4.59 -4.23 -0.14
CA ALA A 77 4.88 -5.24 0.89
C ALA A 77 4.63 -4.70 2.30
N LEU A 78 5.12 -3.49 2.58
CA LEU A 78 4.88 -2.83 3.87
C LEU A 78 3.39 -2.62 4.10
N ALA A 79 2.63 -2.19 3.08
CA ALA A 79 1.19 -2.01 3.17
C ALA A 79 0.42 -3.32 3.35
N ALA A 80 0.90 -4.41 2.73
CA ALA A 80 0.28 -5.73 2.81
C ALA A 80 0.42 -6.38 4.20
N VAL A 81 1.52 -6.12 4.90
CA VAL A 81 1.70 -6.68 6.26
C VAL A 81 0.90 -5.97 7.34
N LEU A 82 0.53 -4.70 7.16
CA LEU A 82 -0.19 -3.93 8.19
C LEU A 82 -1.46 -4.61 8.72
N PRO A 83 -2.40 -5.06 7.87
CA PRO A 83 -3.59 -5.76 8.33
C PRO A 83 -3.29 -7.13 8.97
N LEU A 84 -2.12 -7.75 8.70
CA LEU A 84 -1.73 -9.01 9.36
C LEU A 84 -1.31 -8.77 10.82
N LEU A 85 -0.75 -7.60 11.13
CA LEU A 85 -0.27 -7.23 12.47
C LEU A 85 -1.39 -7.07 13.51
N THR A 86 -2.66 -7.13 13.11
CA THR A 86 -3.79 -7.24 14.05
C THR A 86 -3.79 -8.58 14.80
N SER A 87 -3.10 -9.60 14.27
CA SER A 87 -2.92 -10.87 14.98
C SER A 87 -2.00 -10.70 16.20
N PRO A 88 -2.41 -11.18 17.40
CA PRO A 88 -1.55 -11.13 18.60
C PRO A 88 -0.19 -11.81 18.41
N GLU A 89 -0.12 -12.83 17.56
CA GLU A 89 1.12 -13.58 17.27
C GLU A 89 2.17 -12.70 16.56
N LEU A 90 1.73 -11.68 15.82
CA LEU A 90 2.59 -10.79 15.06
C LEU A 90 2.81 -9.43 15.75
N ALA A 91 2.20 -9.21 16.91
CA ALA A 91 2.27 -7.94 17.63
C ALA A 91 3.71 -7.50 17.96
N HIS A 92 4.64 -8.46 18.12
CA HIS A 92 6.05 -8.16 18.36
C HIS A 92 6.77 -7.49 17.18
N HIS A 93 6.20 -7.54 15.97
CA HIS A 93 6.75 -6.86 14.79
C HIS A 93 6.36 -5.39 14.69
N VAL A 94 5.37 -4.93 15.45
CA VAL A 94 4.87 -3.54 15.39
C VAL A 94 5.99 -2.55 15.63
N GLU A 95 6.78 -2.72 16.70
CA GLU A 95 7.87 -1.79 17.01
C GLU A 95 8.98 -1.79 15.95
N ALA A 96 9.26 -2.94 15.34
CA ALA A 96 10.27 -3.04 14.29
C ALA A 96 9.87 -2.30 13.01
N LEU A 97 8.57 -2.31 12.68
CA LEU A 97 8.03 -1.70 11.46
C LEU A 97 7.60 -0.24 11.66
N ARG A 98 7.43 0.21 12.90
CA ARG A 98 6.91 1.55 13.26
C ARG A 98 7.57 2.69 12.48
N LYS A 99 8.90 2.67 12.36
CA LYS A 99 9.64 3.70 11.61
C LYS A 99 9.31 3.69 10.12
N ASP A 100 9.21 2.50 9.52
CA ASP A 100 8.94 2.34 8.09
C ASP A 100 7.50 2.73 7.77
N VAL A 101 6.55 2.41 8.66
CA VAL A 101 5.14 2.83 8.51
C VAL A 101 5.00 4.35 8.59
N ARG A 102 5.73 5.03 9.49
CA ARG A 102 5.77 6.51 9.50
C ARG A 102 6.31 7.09 8.20
N ALA A 103 7.35 6.47 7.63
CA ALA A 103 7.87 6.89 6.34
C ALA A 103 6.84 6.70 5.22
N LEU A 104 6.09 5.60 5.24
CA LEU A 104 5.01 5.33 4.29
C LEU A 104 3.84 6.32 4.43
N ALA A 105 3.49 6.73 5.65
CA ALA A 105 2.46 7.73 5.94
C ALA A 105 2.84 9.16 5.50
N ALA A 106 4.14 9.47 5.44
CA ALA A 106 4.68 10.72 4.93
C ALA A 106 4.86 10.74 3.40
N ASP A 107 4.77 9.59 2.74
CA ASP A 107 4.93 9.48 1.28
C ASP A 107 3.63 9.85 0.54
N CYS A 108 3.71 10.16 -0.75
CA CYS A 108 2.57 10.37 -1.65
C CYS A 108 2.09 9.07 -2.32
N SER A 109 2.42 7.92 -1.75
CA SER A 109 2.06 6.60 -2.28
C SER A 109 0.56 6.29 -2.09
N PRO A 110 -0.04 5.40 -2.90
CA PRO A 110 -1.44 4.97 -2.69
C PRO A 110 -1.67 4.31 -1.32
N TYR A 111 -0.62 3.82 -0.68
CA TYR A 111 -0.67 3.14 0.62
C TYR A 111 -0.63 4.08 1.83
N ARG A 112 -0.46 5.38 1.59
CA ARG A 112 -0.34 6.41 2.63
C ARG A 112 -1.50 6.36 3.63
N ARG A 113 -2.73 6.25 3.13
CA ARG A 113 -3.94 6.21 3.97
C ARG A 113 -3.91 5.02 4.94
N ARG A 114 -3.65 3.82 4.41
CA ARG A 114 -3.55 2.59 5.22
C ARG A 114 -2.46 2.70 6.29
N ALA A 115 -1.32 3.33 5.96
CA ALA A 115 -0.24 3.57 6.94
C ALA A 115 -0.69 4.51 8.07
N ILE A 116 -1.39 5.61 7.73
CA ILE A 116 -1.95 6.55 8.71
C ILE A 116 -2.96 5.84 9.62
N ASP A 117 -3.89 5.08 9.05
CA ASP A 117 -4.93 4.39 9.82
C ASP A 117 -4.32 3.33 10.75
N THR A 118 -3.26 2.65 10.30
CA THR A 118 -2.50 1.70 11.12
C THR A 118 -1.79 2.39 12.29
N LEU A 119 -1.12 3.52 12.05
CA LEU A 119 -0.46 4.30 13.12
C LEU A 119 -1.47 4.81 14.15
N ALA A 120 -2.64 5.26 13.70
CA ALA A 120 -3.74 5.65 14.58
C ALA A 120 -4.22 4.45 15.43
N GLY A 121 -4.35 3.26 14.82
CA GLY A 121 -4.67 2.02 15.52
C GLY A 121 -3.63 1.61 16.57
N TRP A 122 -2.37 1.99 16.38
CA TRP A 122 -1.29 1.80 17.37
C TRP A 122 -1.22 2.92 18.43
N GLY A 123 -2.14 3.89 18.38
CA GLY A 123 -2.20 5.01 19.33
C GLY A 123 -1.18 6.12 19.06
N GLU A 124 -0.63 6.21 17.84
CA GLU A 124 0.23 7.33 17.47
C GLU A 124 -0.58 8.60 17.15
N ASP A 125 0.05 9.75 17.41
CA ASP A 125 -0.46 11.03 16.90
C ASP A 125 -0.23 11.11 15.39
N VAL A 126 -1.31 11.11 14.62
CA VAL A 126 -1.28 11.16 13.15
C VAL A 126 -1.65 12.53 12.59
N THR A 127 -1.87 13.54 13.43
CA THR A 127 -2.29 14.89 12.99
C THR A 127 -1.27 15.53 12.04
N LEU A 128 0.02 15.25 12.24
CA LEU A 128 1.10 15.69 11.35
C LEU A 128 0.96 15.19 9.91
N PHE A 129 0.36 14.02 9.68
CA PHE A 129 0.15 13.49 8.32
C PHE A 129 -1.11 14.06 7.66
N GLN A 130 -2.03 14.63 8.44
CA GLN A 130 -3.27 15.20 7.91
C GLN A 130 -3.06 16.61 7.35
N GLN A 131 -2.19 17.40 7.99
CA GLN A 131 -1.84 18.76 7.58
C GLN A 131 -1.24 18.83 6.16
N ASP A 132 -0.46 17.84 5.78
CA ASP A 132 0.11 17.74 4.42
C ASP A 132 -0.95 17.47 3.34
N THR A 133 -2.08 16.86 3.69
CA THR A 133 -3.19 16.62 2.75
C THR A 133 -3.98 17.89 2.50
N ASP A 134 -4.26 18.65 3.56
CA ASP A 134 -5.07 19.88 3.47
C ASP A 134 -4.35 20.98 2.68
N MET A 135 -3.03 21.12 2.82
CA MET A 135 -2.26 22.09 2.01
C MET A 135 -2.18 21.73 0.52
N SER A 136 -2.25 20.43 0.17
CA SER A 136 -2.27 20.00 -1.23
C SER A 136 -3.64 20.16 -1.88
N ALA A 137 -4.72 20.03 -1.10
CA ALA A 137 -6.09 20.20 -1.59
C ALA A 137 -6.43 21.68 -1.84
N ASP A 138 -5.88 22.60 -1.04
CA ASP A 138 -6.12 24.05 -1.18
C ASP A 138 -5.56 24.65 -2.49
N THR A 139 -4.68 23.95 -3.21
CA THR A 139 -4.16 24.42 -4.51
C THR A 139 -5.15 24.19 -5.66
N HIS A 140 -6.18 23.36 -5.48
CA HIS A 140 -7.11 22.96 -6.55
C HIS A 140 -8.49 23.61 -6.52
N VAL A 141 -8.73 24.61 -5.65
CA VAL A 141 -10.07 25.20 -5.48
C VAL A 141 -10.14 26.69 -5.84
N TYR A 142 -9.30 27.25 -6.72
CA TYR A 142 -9.54 28.60 -7.25
C TYR A 142 -9.02 28.79 -8.68
N ALA A 143 -9.51 28.01 -9.64
CA ALA A 143 -9.28 28.31 -11.05
C ALA A 143 -10.46 27.87 -11.94
N GLU A 144 -11.68 28.25 -11.60
CA GLU A 144 -12.75 28.34 -12.59
C GLU A 144 -13.81 29.33 -12.13
N GLY A 145 -13.49 30.61 -12.34
CA GLY A 145 -14.48 31.66 -12.36
C GLY A 145 -15.38 31.48 -13.58
N TYR A 146 -16.53 30.85 -13.39
CA TYR A 146 -17.66 31.05 -14.31
C TYR A 146 -18.33 32.37 -13.94
N ALA A 147 -17.81 33.43 -14.55
CA ALA A 147 -18.59 34.62 -14.80
C ALA A 147 -19.57 34.35 -15.94
N ASP A 148 -20.73 35.00 -15.81
CA ASP A 148 -21.76 35.25 -16.82
C ASP A 148 -22.89 34.20 -16.94
N ASP A 149 -23.96 34.46 -16.19
CA ASP A 149 -25.31 33.96 -16.45
C ASP A 149 -25.98 34.93 -17.44
N PRO A 150 -26.24 34.55 -18.71
CA PRO A 150 -26.91 35.42 -19.65
C PRO A 150 -28.44 35.33 -19.48
N PRO A 151 -29.18 36.45 -19.61
CA PRO A 151 -30.61 36.48 -19.36
C PRO A 151 -31.40 35.97 -20.57
N PHE A 152 -32.34 35.04 -20.35
CA PHE A 152 -33.56 34.87 -21.15
C PHE A 152 -34.73 34.42 -20.29
#